data_AF-A0AAP5LXI2-F1
#
_entry.id   AF-A0AAP5LXI2-F1
#
_cell.length_a   1.000
_cell.length_b   1.000
_cell.length_c   1.000
_cell.angle_alpha   90.00
_cell.angle_beta   90.00
_cell.angle_gamma   90.00
#
_symmetry.space_group_name_H-M   'P 1'
#
loop_
_entity.id
_entity.type
_entity.pdbx_description
1 polymer ?
#
loop_
_entity_poly.entity_id
_entity_poly.type
_entity_poly.pdbx_seq_one_letter_code
_entity_poly.pdbx_strand_id
1 'polypeptide(L)'
;RPRGWLFPGQQPGQPITTRQLNRACHAAAVAAKLDKRVSMHTLRHSFATHLLERKTDIRVIQVLLGHRKLDTTAVYTRVALKTLREVTSPLALLAPPPPP
;
A
#
# COMPACT_ATOMS: atom_id res chain seq x y z
N ARG A 1 -3.71 -5.20 30.35
CA ARG A 1 -2.69 -5.28 29.27
C ARG A 1 -2.25 -6.75 29.13
N PRO A 2 -2.22 -7.33 27.93
CA PRO A 2 -1.73 -8.70 27.76
C PRO A 2 -0.26 -8.77 28.20
N ARG A 3 0.10 -9.84 28.94
CA ARG A 3 1.44 -10.05 29.52
C ARG A 3 2.43 -10.71 28.55
N GLY A 4 2.08 -10.86 27.28
CA GLY A 4 2.89 -11.55 26.27
C GLY A 4 2.71 -10.98 24.87
N TRP A 5 3.36 -11.61 23.88
CA TRP A 5 3.26 -11.23 22.47
C TRP A 5 1.83 -11.35 21.96
N LEU A 6 1.37 -10.35 21.20
CA LEU A 6 0.06 -10.38 20.53
C LEU A 6 -0.06 -11.54 19.53
N PHE A 7 1.05 -11.87 18.88
CA PHE A 7 1.17 -13.01 17.96
C PHE A 7 2.24 -13.96 18.48
N PRO A 8 1.88 -14.92 19.34
CA PRO A 8 2.83 -15.88 19.89
C PRO A 8 3.32 -16.85 18.81
N GLY A 9 4.58 -17.27 18.94
CA GLY A 9 5.20 -18.30 18.12
C GLY A 9 4.96 -19.70 18.69
N GLN A 10 5.59 -20.70 18.07
CA GLN A 10 5.50 -22.09 18.55
C GLN A 10 6.21 -22.31 19.89
N GLN A 11 7.23 -21.52 20.20
CA GLN A 11 7.91 -21.58 21.50
C GLN A 11 7.23 -20.59 22.47
N PRO A 12 6.85 -21.04 23.69
CA PRO A 12 6.29 -20.16 24.70
C PRO A 12 7.19 -18.95 24.97
N GLY A 13 6.58 -17.76 25.07
CA GLY A 13 7.31 -16.51 25.32
C GLY A 13 7.98 -15.89 24.10
N GLN A 14 7.97 -16.54 22.93
CA GLN A 14 8.51 -15.98 21.69
C GLN A 14 7.40 -15.50 20.75
N PRO A 15 7.67 -14.49 19.90
CA PRO A 15 6.74 -14.07 18.86
C PRO A 15 6.77 -15.03 17.66
N ILE A 16 5.75 -14.94 16.81
CA ILE A 16 5.76 -15.62 15.51
C ILE A 16 6.95 -15.15 14.66
N THR A 17 7.61 -16.10 13.99
CA THR A 17 8.75 -15.79 13.13
C THR A 17 8.29 -15.27 11.76
N THR A 18 9.12 -14.43 11.13
CA THR A 18 8.91 -13.96 9.75
C THR A 18 8.82 -15.12 8.75
N ARG A 19 9.58 -16.20 8.99
CA ARG A 19 9.54 -17.43 8.18
C ARG A 19 8.18 -18.12 8.26
N GLN A 20 7.61 -18.26 9.46
CA GLN A 20 6.28 -18.84 9.64
C GLN A 20 5.20 -17.99 8.97
N LEU A 21 5.30 -16.67 9.11
CA LEU A 21 4.35 -15.74 8.49
C LEU A 21 4.42 -15.80 6.95
N ASN A 22 5.62 -15.84 6.37
CA ASN A 22 5.80 -16.03 4.93
C ASN A 22 5.24 -17.38 4.43
N ARG A 23 5.45 -18.46 5.21
CA ARG A 23 4.89 -19.78 4.86
C ARG A 23 3.37 -19.75 4.85
N ALA A 24 2.74 -19.12 5.85
CA ALA A 24 1.29 -18.94 5.89
C ALA A 24 0.78 -18.11 4.71
N CYS A 25 1.45 -17.00 4.39
CA CYS A 25 1.12 -16.17 3.23
C CYS A 25 1.21 -16.95 1.92
N HIS A 26 2.24 -17.78 1.74
CA HIS A 26 2.40 -18.59 0.53
C HIS A 26 1.33 -19.68 0.42
N ALA A 27 1.03 -20.37 1.53
CA ALA A 27 -0.04 -21.36 1.57
C ALA A 27 -1.40 -20.74 1.23
N ALA A 28 -1.69 -19.54 1.74
CA ALA A 28 -2.91 -18.80 1.41
C ALA A 28 -2.97 -18.42 -0.08
N ALA A 29 -1.85 -18.00 -0.68
CA ALA A 29 -1.79 -17.66 -2.11
C ALA A 29 -2.03 -18.89 -3.00
N VAL A 30 -1.48 -20.05 -2.63
CA VAL A 30 -1.72 -21.33 -3.32
C VAL A 30 -3.19 -21.73 -3.21
N ALA A 31 -3.76 -21.67 -2.00
CA ALA A 31 -5.18 -21.99 -1.78
C ALA A 31 -6.12 -21.05 -2.58
N ALA A 32 -5.74 -19.78 -2.71
CA ALA A 32 -6.46 -18.79 -3.50
C ALA A 32 -6.21 -18.91 -5.02
N LYS A 33 -5.40 -19.87 -5.48
CA LYS A 33 -5.03 -20.07 -6.90
C LYS A 33 -4.47 -18.81 -7.55
N LEU A 34 -3.60 -18.09 -6.83
CA LEU A 34 -2.92 -16.92 -7.37
C LEU A 34 -1.66 -17.35 -8.11
N ASP A 35 -1.63 -17.14 -9.43
CA ASP A 35 -0.47 -17.45 -10.27
C ASP A 35 0.71 -16.49 -10.05
N LYS A 36 0.45 -15.35 -9.40
CA LYS A 36 1.46 -14.32 -9.12
C LYS A 36 2.19 -14.64 -7.83
N ARG A 37 3.48 -14.27 -7.77
CA ARG A 37 4.26 -14.35 -6.53
C ARG A 37 3.70 -13.39 -5.47
N VAL A 38 3.10 -13.93 -4.41
CA VAL A 38 2.58 -13.17 -3.27
C VAL A 38 3.51 -13.32 -2.06
N SER A 39 3.80 -12.19 -1.42
CA SER A 39 4.57 -12.10 -0.17
C SER A 39 3.94 -11.08 0.77
N MET A 40 4.46 -10.97 2.00
CA MET A 40 4.05 -9.93 2.94
C MET A 40 4.25 -8.52 2.39
N HIS A 41 5.29 -8.29 1.58
CA HIS A 41 5.50 -7.00 0.90
C HIS A 41 4.43 -6.74 -0.15
N THR A 42 3.99 -7.77 -0.88
CA THR A 42 2.90 -7.66 -1.84
C THR A 42 1.62 -7.17 -1.17
N LEU A 43 1.27 -7.74 0.00
CA LEU A 43 0.11 -7.30 0.78
C LEU A 43 0.23 -5.83 1.23
N ARG A 44 1.42 -5.42 1.69
CA ARG A 44 1.69 -4.03 2.07
C ARG A 44 1.53 -3.06 0.89
N HIS A 45 2.04 -3.45 -0.28
CA HIS A 45 1.91 -2.66 -1.49
C HIS A 45 0.45 -2.58 -1.94
N SER A 46 -0.31 -3.68 -1.90
CA SER A 46 -1.74 -3.68 -2.25
C SER A 46 -2.55 -2.76 -1.32
N PHE A 47 -2.26 -2.77 -0.02
CA PHE A 47 -2.90 -1.85 0.93
C PHE A 47 -2.65 -0.38 0.56
N ALA A 48 -1.39 -0.01 0.29
CA ALA A 48 -1.03 1.34 -0.10
C ALA A 48 -1.69 1.77 -1.42
N THR A 49 -1.65 0.90 -2.42
CA THR A 49 -2.27 1.12 -3.73
C THR A 49 -3.78 1.32 -3.62
N HIS A 50 -4.49 0.48 -2.85
CA HIS A 50 -5.92 0.65 -2.68
C HIS A 50 -6.32 1.93 -1.97
N LEU A 51 -5.55 2.38 -0.97
CA LEU A 51 -5.79 3.69 -0.35
C LEU A 51 -5.60 4.82 -1.35
N LEU A 52 -4.57 4.73 -2.19
CA LEU A 52 -4.28 5.73 -3.21
C LEU A 52 -5.33 5.76 -4.31
N GLU A 53 -5.81 4.61 -4.78
CA GLU A 53 -6.92 4.48 -5.73
C GLU A 53 -8.21 5.10 -5.20
N ARG A 54 -8.42 5.07 -3.88
CA ARG A 54 -9.53 5.73 -3.18
C ARG A 54 -9.28 7.21 -2.91
N LYS A 55 -8.26 7.82 -3.53
CA LYS A 55 -7.88 9.23 -3.37
C LYS A 55 -7.53 9.61 -1.92
N THR A 56 -7.07 8.65 -1.12
CA THR A 56 -6.55 8.94 0.23
C THR A 56 -5.27 9.75 0.11
N ASP A 57 -5.11 10.78 0.96
CA ASP A 57 -3.91 11.61 0.99
C ASP A 57 -2.65 10.76 1.21
N ILE A 58 -1.64 11.00 0.37
CA ILE A 58 -0.36 10.28 0.42
C ILE A 58 0.37 10.42 1.76
N ARG A 59 0.19 11.53 2.48
CA ARG A 59 0.72 11.75 3.83
C ARG A 59 0.04 10.83 4.85
N VAL A 60 -1.26 10.61 4.71
CA VAL A 60 -2.01 9.67 5.57
C VAL A 60 -1.53 8.23 5.30
N ILE A 61 -1.39 7.86 4.03
CA ILE A 61 -0.86 6.55 3.63
C ILE A 61 0.55 6.35 4.19
N GLN A 62 1.41 7.36 4.13
CA GLN A 62 2.77 7.32 4.68
C GLN A 62 2.78 7.01 6.19
N VAL A 63 1.91 7.69 6.96
CA VAL A 63 1.79 7.49 8.41
C VAL A 63 1.29 6.08 8.73
N LEU A 64 0.25 5.60 8.03
CA LEU A 64 -0.30 4.25 8.22
C LEU A 64 0.73 3.14 7.90
N LEU A 65 1.62 3.38 6.94
CA LEU A 65 2.68 2.44 6.58
C LEU A 65 3.92 2.54 7.48
N GLY A 66 4.03 3.58 8.31
CA GLY A 66 5.19 3.83 9.17
C GLY A 66 6.45 4.23 8.40
N HIS A 67 6.31 4.87 7.24
CA HIS A 67 7.43 5.28 6.40
C HIS A 67 8.10 6.56 6.94
N ARG A 68 9.39 6.47 7.32
CA ARG A 68 10.16 7.63 7.81
C ARG A 68 10.50 8.65 6.71
N LYS A 69 10.58 8.21 5.46
CA LYS A 69 10.87 9.06 4.30
C LYS A 69 9.71 9.00 3.31
N LEU A 70 9.39 10.13 2.69
CA LEU A 70 8.37 10.21 1.64
C LEU A 70 8.74 9.38 0.41
N ASP A 71 10.04 9.25 0.10
CA ASP A 71 10.56 8.53 -1.07
C ASP A 71 10.07 7.07 -1.16
N THR A 72 9.89 6.39 -0.02
CA THR A 72 9.38 5.01 0.02
C THR A 72 7.87 4.92 -0.25
N THR A 73 7.15 6.03 -0.12
CA THR A 73 5.72 6.16 -0.45
C THR A 73 5.53 6.70 -1.87
N ALA A 74 6.50 7.48 -2.37
CA ALA A 74 6.50 8.03 -3.72
C ALA A 74 6.49 6.94 -4.80
N VAL A 75 6.99 5.73 -4.52
CA VAL A 75 6.87 4.57 -5.42
C VAL A 75 5.40 4.29 -5.82
N TYR A 76 4.43 4.62 -4.96
CA TYR A 76 3.01 4.43 -5.27
C TYR A 76 2.41 5.54 -6.14
N THR A 77 3.03 6.72 -6.25
CA THR A 77 2.48 7.81 -7.07
C THR A 77 2.41 7.46 -8.56
N ARG A 78 3.28 6.56 -9.04
CA ARG A 78 3.20 6.05 -10.41
C ARG A 78 1.86 5.36 -10.70
N VAL A 79 1.26 4.73 -9.69
CA VAL A 79 -0.08 4.14 -9.80
C VAL A 79 -1.14 5.22 -9.79
N ALA A 80 -1.02 6.23 -8.90
CA ALA A 80 -1.90 7.41 -8.93
C ALA A 80 -1.85 8.16 -10.26
N LEU A 81 -0.70 8.32 -10.90
CA LEU A 81 -0.57 9.01 -12.20
C LEU A 81 -1.36 8.32 -13.32
N LYS A 82 -1.54 6.99 -13.23
CA LYS A 82 -2.42 6.26 -14.15
C LYS A 82 -3.90 6.58 -13.89
N THR A 83 -4.26 6.85 -12.63
CA THR A 83 -5.61 7.22 -12.18
C THR A 83 -5.91 8.73 -12.33
N LEU A 84 -4.89 9.59 -12.23
CA LEU A 84 -4.98 11.07 -12.25
C LEU A 84 -5.08 11.67 -13.65
N ARG A 85 -5.31 10.87 -14.70
CA ARG A 85 -5.65 11.41 -16.04
C ARG A 85 -6.97 12.21 -16.04
N GLU A 86 -7.66 12.28 -14.91
CA GLU A 86 -8.86 13.11 -14.69
C GLU A 86 -8.56 14.53 -14.16
N VAL A 87 -7.30 14.91 -13.92
CA VAL A 87 -7.01 16.25 -13.44
C VAL A 87 -7.07 17.26 -14.59
N THR A 88 -8.12 18.07 -14.60
CA THR A 88 -8.26 19.23 -15.49
C THR A 88 -7.05 20.15 -15.34
N SER A 89 -6.35 20.40 -16.45
CA SER A 89 -5.24 21.35 -16.49
C SER A 89 -5.72 22.73 -16.03
N PRO A 90 -4.98 23.44 -15.14
CA PRO A 90 -5.29 24.82 -14.79
C PRO A 90 -5.39 25.75 -16.01
N LEU A 91 -4.69 25.42 -17.11
CA LEU A 91 -4.78 26.16 -18.37
C LEU A 91 -6.15 26.03 -19.04
N ALA A 92 -6.88 24.94 -18.81
CA ALA A 92 -8.23 24.75 -19.31
C ALA A 92 -9.27 25.62 -18.57
N LEU A 93 -8.89 26.22 -17.43
CA LEU A 93 -9.72 27.19 -16.69
C LEU A 93 -9.49 28.63 -17.16
N LEU A 94 -8.49 28.88 -18.00
CA LEU A 94 -8.28 30.19 -18.59
C LEU A 94 -9.29 30.36 -19.74
N ALA A 95 -10.19 31.33 -19.60
CA ALA A 95 -11.08 31.70 -20.69
C ALA A 95 -10.23 32.14 -21.91
N PRO A 96 -10.58 31.70 -23.13
CA PRO A 96 -9.89 32.19 -24.32
C PRO A 96 -10.06 33.72 -24.42
N PRO A 97 -9.03 34.43 -24.91
CA PRO A 97 -9.14 35.86 -25.12
C PRO A 97 -10.31 36.16 -26.08
N PRO A 98 -11.07 37.27 -25.87
CA PRO A 98 -12.16 37.62 -26.76
C PRO A 98 -11.63 37.80 -28.20
N PRO A 99 -12.43 37.43 -29.22
CA PRO A 99 -12.03 37.59 -30.62
C PRO A 99 -11.79 39.07 -30.97
N PRO A 100 -10.92 39.34 -31.97
CA PRO A 100 -10.58 40.69 -32.41
C PRO A 100 -11.76 41.44 -33.05
#